data_AF-T0XV54-F1
#
_entry.id   AF-T0XV54-F1
#
_cell.length_a   1.000
_cell.length_b   1.000
_cell.length_c   1.000
_cell.angle_alpha   90.00
_cell.angle_beta   90.00
_cell.angle_gamma   90.00
#
_symmetry.space_group_name_H-M   'P 1'
#
loop_
_entity.id
_entity.type
_entity.pdbx_description
1 polymer ?
#
loop_
_entity_poly.entity_id
_entity_poly.type
_entity_poly.pdbx_seq_one_letter_code
_entity_poly.pdbx_strand_id
1 'polypeptide(L)'
;MYLRETKRTNSDGRTVSYLQLAHNRRDPKTGVPKAEMIHSFGRADRVDREGLARLVRSISRFLEPGEAVAASTAGEVEVVDSRPLGGALVLDHLWHQLGIDQGVKRLLAGRKLDPRVERVLFALVANRALEPLSKLAGTQWVRERVFIPGLPEVDEDSCYRAMDFLLEGEEELAKAVYFS
;
A
#
# COMPACT_ATOMS: atom_id res chain seq x y z
N MET A 1 -21.32 5.52 -12.80
CA MET A 1 -22.00 4.72 -13.85
C MET A 1 -21.96 3.27 -13.42
N TYR A 2 -22.83 2.41 -13.93
CA TYR A 2 -22.85 0.99 -13.52
C TYR A 2 -23.44 0.11 -14.62
N LEU A 3 -23.12 -1.19 -14.58
CA LEU A 3 -23.76 -2.19 -15.44
C LEU A 3 -25.05 -2.68 -14.79
N ARG A 4 -26.10 -2.82 -15.60
CA ARG A 4 -27.37 -3.42 -15.19
C ARG A 4 -27.89 -4.37 -16.25
N GLU A 5 -28.61 -5.40 -15.81
CA GLU A 5 -29.41 -6.22 -16.70
C GLU A 5 -30.86 -5.72 -16.72
N THR A 6 -31.40 -5.53 -17.93
CA THR A 6 -32.82 -5.20 -18.14
C THR A 6 -33.49 -6.35 -18.87
N LYS A 7 -34.63 -6.82 -18.35
CA LYS A 7 -35.42 -7.91 -18.95
C LYS A 7 -36.52 -7.35 -19.85
N ARG A 8 -36.73 -7.97 -21.00
CA ARG A 8 -37.85 -7.72 -21.92
C ARG A 8 -38.56 -9.03 -22.24
N THR A 9 -39.88 -9.05 -22.07
CA THR A 9 -40.72 -10.18 -22.49
C THR A 9 -41.27 -9.90 -23.89
N ASN A 10 -41.08 -10.84 -24.81
CA ASN A 10 -41.60 -10.75 -26.16
C ASN A 10 -43.06 -11.24 -26.24
N SER A 11 -43.74 -10.94 -27.34
CA SER A 11 -45.11 -11.43 -27.65
C SER A 11 -45.25 -12.95 -27.49
N ASP A 12 -44.18 -13.68 -27.77
CA ASP A 12 -44.15 -15.15 -27.77
C ASP A 12 -43.85 -15.73 -26.38
N GLY A 13 -43.96 -14.92 -25.31
CA GLY A 13 -43.75 -15.33 -23.92
C GLY A 13 -42.29 -15.51 -23.49
N ARG A 14 -41.33 -15.46 -24.42
CA ARG A 14 -39.89 -15.55 -24.12
C ARG A 14 -39.36 -14.28 -23.47
N THR A 15 -38.62 -14.41 -22.37
CA THR A 15 -37.89 -13.32 -21.72
C THR A 15 -36.45 -13.26 -22.21
N VAL A 16 -35.99 -12.08 -22.63
CA VAL A 16 -34.61 -11.80 -23.04
C VAL A 16 -34.01 -10.74 -22.13
N SER A 17 -32.80 -10.97 -21.61
CA SER A 17 -32.03 -10.01 -20.81
C SER A 17 -31.02 -9.26 -21.67
N TYR A 18 -30.83 -7.97 -21.39
CA TYR A 18 -29.84 -7.11 -22.04
C TYR A 18 -28.91 -6.51 -21.00
N LEU A 19 -27.60 -6.52 -21.27
CA LEU A 19 -26.59 -5.88 -20.41
C LEU A 19 -26.37 -4.44 -20.87
N GLN A 20 -26.45 -3.48 -19.96
CA GLN A 20 -26.43 -2.05 -20.28
C GLN A 20 -25.54 -1.27 -19.30
N LEU A 21 -24.80 -0.28 -19.83
CA LEU A 21 -24.16 0.78 -19.05
C LEU A 21 -25.17 1.89 -18.78
N ALA A 22 -25.35 2.22 -17.50
CA ALA A 22 -26.29 3.24 -17.06
C ALA A 22 -25.66 4.27 -16.12
N HIS A 23 -26.29 5.44 -16.06
CA HIS A 23 -25.98 6.50 -15.12
C HIS A 23 -27.28 7.02 -14.51
N ASN A 24 -27.33 7.17 -13.19
CA ASN A 24 -28.50 7.76 -12.54
C ASN A 24 -28.38 9.28 -12.59
N ARG A 25 -29.36 9.92 -13.22
CA ARG A 25 -29.49 11.38 -13.28
C ARG A 25 -30.78 11.80 -12.57
N ARG A 26 -30.72 12.91 -11.84
CA ARG A 26 -31.89 13.49 -11.18
C ARG A 26 -32.79 14.16 -12.22
N ASP A 27 -34.05 13.74 -12.29
CA ASP A 27 -35.03 14.37 -13.19
C ASP A 27 -35.26 15.83 -12.76
N PRO A 28 -35.06 16.82 -13.65
CA PRO A 28 -35.16 18.23 -13.29
C PRO A 28 -36.60 18.68 -12.95
N LYS A 29 -37.62 17.93 -13.36
CA LYS A 29 -39.03 18.24 -13.10
C LYS A 29 -39.56 17.50 -11.88
N THR A 30 -39.29 16.21 -11.77
CA THR A 30 -39.83 15.38 -10.67
C THR A 30 -38.89 15.24 -9.47
N GLY A 31 -37.61 15.59 -9.64
CA GLY A 31 -36.59 15.47 -8.59
C GLY A 31 -36.17 14.02 -8.29
N VAL A 32 -36.78 13.02 -8.95
CA VAL A 32 -36.53 11.60 -8.73
C VAL A 32 -35.32 11.12 -9.55
N PRO A 33 -34.42 10.29 -8.99
CA PRO A 33 -33.36 9.65 -9.75
C PRO A 33 -33.93 8.74 -10.85
N LYS A 34 -33.53 8.97 -12.10
CA LYS A 34 -33.84 8.11 -13.25
C LYS A 34 -32.56 7.53 -13.83
N ALA A 35 -32.59 6.23 -14.13
CA ALA A 35 -31.50 5.56 -14.81
C ALA A 35 -31.50 5.93 -16.30
N GLU A 36 -30.50 6.70 -16.72
CA GLU A 36 -30.21 7.03 -18.11
C GLU A 36 -29.33 5.93 -18.72
N MET A 37 -29.77 5.33 -19.83
CA MET A 37 -29.00 4.32 -20.56
C MET A 37 -27.96 5.01 -21.44
N ILE A 38 -26.69 4.73 -21.18
CA ILE A 38 -25.57 5.29 -21.97
C ILE A 38 -25.25 4.36 -23.13
N HIS A 39 -25.16 3.05 -22.87
CA HIS A 39 -24.78 2.07 -23.87
C HIS A 39 -25.42 0.70 -23.60
N SER A 40 -25.80 0.00 -24.66
CA SER A 40 -26.29 -1.38 -24.59
C SER A 40 -25.26 -2.31 -25.19
N PHE A 41 -24.76 -3.26 -24.40
CA PHE A 41 -23.82 -4.30 -24.85
C PHE A 41 -24.53 -5.45 -25.59
N GLY A 42 -25.84 -5.33 -25.81
CA GLY A 42 -26.66 -6.35 -26.44
C GLY A 42 -27.21 -7.35 -25.44
N ARG A 43 -27.56 -8.54 -25.93
CA ARG A 43 -28.17 -9.58 -25.08
C ARG A 43 -27.14 -10.10 -24.09
N ALA A 44 -27.55 -10.24 -22.83
CA ALA A 44 -26.68 -10.68 -21.74
C ALA A 44 -26.06 -12.07 -22.00
N ASP A 45 -26.78 -12.97 -22.67
CA ASP A 45 -26.31 -14.31 -23.04
C ASP A 45 -25.34 -14.34 -24.23
N ARG A 46 -25.15 -13.23 -24.94
CA ARG A 46 -24.29 -13.11 -26.13
C ARG A 46 -23.23 -12.02 -26.00
N VAL A 47 -23.03 -11.52 -24.79
CA VAL A 47 -22.12 -10.38 -24.56
C VAL A 47 -20.67 -10.80 -24.78
N ASP A 48 -19.88 -9.93 -25.41
CA ASP A 48 -18.43 -10.14 -25.57
C ASP A 48 -17.74 -9.94 -24.20
N ARG A 49 -17.49 -11.05 -23.50
CA ARG A 49 -16.81 -11.04 -22.20
C ARG A 49 -15.36 -10.58 -22.30
N GLU A 50 -14.69 -10.84 -23.41
CA GLU A 50 -13.31 -10.40 -23.62
C GLU A 50 -13.27 -8.87 -23.82
N GLY A 51 -14.24 -8.34 -24.57
CA GLY A 51 -14.49 -6.91 -24.70
C GLY A 51 -14.76 -6.21 -23.37
N LEU A 52 -15.57 -6.82 -22.50
CA LEU A 52 -15.77 -6.31 -21.14
C LEU A 52 -14.47 -6.31 -20.33
N ALA A 53 -13.66 -7.37 -20.41
CA ALA A 53 -12.36 -7.41 -19.74
C ALA A 53 -11.39 -6.32 -20.26
N ARG A 54 -11.40 -6.03 -21.57
CA ARG A 54 -10.66 -4.90 -22.17
C ARG A 54 -11.18 -3.55 -21.64
N LEU A 55 -12.49 -3.40 -21.51
CA LEU A 55 -13.10 -2.19 -20.95
C LEU A 55 -12.67 -1.97 -19.49
N VAL A 56 -12.70 -3.01 -18.65
CA VAL A 56 -12.23 -2.94 -17.26
C VAL A 56 -10.78 -2.44 -17.22
N ARG A 57 -9.86 -3.06 -17.98
CA ARG A 57 -8.46 -2.60 -18.04
C ARG A 57 -8.32 -1.15 -18.50
N SER A 58 -9.12 -0.73 -19.48
CA SER A 58 -9.12 0.64 -20.00
C SER A 58 -9.68 1.66 -19.01
N ILE A 59 -10.54 1.26 -18.07
CA ILE A 59 -11.03 2.14 -17.00
C ILE A 59 -9.99 2.19 -15.86
N SER A 60 -9.48 1.04 -15.44
CA SER A 60 -8.48 0.92 -14.36
C SER A 60 -7.21 1.74 -14.59
N ARG A 61 -6.78 1.94 -15.85
CA ARG A 61 -5.59 2.78 -16.16
C ARG A 61 -5.73 4.25 -15.77
N PHE A 62 -6.95 4.73 -15.49
CA PHE A 62 -7.24 6.10 -15.07
C PHE A 62 -7.47 6.22 -13.57
N LEU A 63 -7.24 5.15 -12.81
CA LEU A 63 -7.33 5.11 -11.36
C LEU A 63 -5.93 4.98 -10.77
N GLU A 64 -5.74 5.46 -9.54
CA GLU A 64 -4.50 5.16 -8.82
C GLU A 64 -4.40 3.64 -8.57
N PRO A 65 -3.19 3.05 -8.49
CA PRO A 65 -3.01 1.61 -8.37
C PRO A 65 -3.83 0.96 -7.23
N GLY A 66 -3.93 1.64 -6.08
CA GLY A 66 -4.74 1.19 -4.94
C GLY A 66 -6.24 1.18 -5.22
N GLU A 67 -6.75 2.21 -5.91
CA GLU A 67 -8.16 2.33 -6.29
C GLU A 67 -8.55 1.31 -7.37
N ALA A 68 -7.67 1.07 -8.34
CA ALA A 68 -7.88 0.08 -9.39
C ALA A 68 -8.01 -1.35 -8.82
N VAL A 69 -7.16 -1.69 -7.84
CA VAL A 69 -7.23 -2.98 -7.14
C VAL A 69 -8.56 -3.08 -6.39
N ALA A 70 -8.88 -2.10 -5.55
CA ALA A 70 -10.12 -2.07 -4.76
C ALA A 70 -11.39 -2.21 -5.62
N ALA A 71 -11.41 -1.56 -6.80
CA ALA A 71 -12.54 -1.63 -7.73
C ALA A 71 -12.71 -2.99 -8.44
N SER A 72 -11.65 -3.81 -8.50
CA SER A 72 -11.63 -5.10 -9.21
C SER A 72 -11.89 -6.31 -8.32
N THR A 73 -11.69 -6.16 -7.01
CA THR A 73 -11.98 -7.19 -6.00
C THR A 73 -13.48 -7.25 -5.72
N ALA A 74 -14.16 -8.29 -6.23
CA ALA A 74 -15.53 -8.61 -5.85
C ALA A 74 -15.54 -9.17 -4.41
N GLY A 75 -15.68 -8.28 -3.43
CA GLY A 75 -15.64 -8.58 -2.01
C GLY A 75 -15.10 -7.36 -1.26
N GLU A 76 -15.52 -7.16 -0.02
CA GLU A 76 -15.12 -6.06 0.88
C GLU A 76 -13.63 -6.16 1.27
N VAL A 77 -12.73 -6.11 0.30
CA VAL A 77 -11.29 -5.97 0.55
C VAL A 77 -11.02 -4.48 0.66
N GLU A 78 -11.05 -3.99 1.89
CA GLU A 78 -10.61 -2.64 2.23
C GLU A 78 -9.08 -2.64 2.35
N VAL A 79 -8.43 -1.73 1.63
CA VAL A 79 -7.01 -1.44 1.84
C VAL A 79 -6.90 -0.64 3.13
N VAL A 80 -6.55 -1.31 4.24
CA VAL A 80 -6.42 -0.69 5.56
C VAL A 80 -5.16 0.19 5.67
N ASP A 81 -4.10 -0.17 4.94
CA ASP A 81 -2.82 0.56 4.96
C ASP A 81 -2.01 0.28 3.69
N SER A 82 -1.19 1.24 3.26
CA SER A 82 -0.29 1.12 2.11
C SER A 82 0.95 2.00 2.34
N ARG A 83 2.10 1.37 2.59
CA ARG A 83 3.36 2.06 2.87
C ARG A 83 4.45 1.69 1.87
N PRO A 84 5.28 2.67 1.44
CA PRO A 84 6.48 2.39 0.67
C PRO A 84 7.41 1.39 1.39
N LEU A 85 7.79 0.32 0.69
CA LEU A 85 8.79 -0.66 1.13
C LEU A 85 10.12 -0.53 0.35
N GLY A 86 10.07 -0.14 -0.92
CA GLY A 86 11.20 -0.30 -1.85
C GLY A 86 12.51 0.33 -1.39
N GLY A 87 12.48 1.61 -0.98
CA GLY A 87 13.68 2.30 -0.50
C GLY A 87 14.25 1.69 0.77
N ALA A 88 13.38 1.39 1.75
CA ALA A 88 13.79 0.75 2.99
C ALA A 88 14.38 -0.64 2.75
N LEU A 89 13.81 -1.44 1.83
CA LEU A 89 14.31 -2.77 1.50
C LEU A 89 15.72 -2.73 0.91
N VAL A 90 15.99 -1.78 0.00
CA VAL A 90 17.32 -1.62 -0.61
C VAL A 90 18.34 -1.21 0.46
N LEU A 91 17.99 -0.26 1.32
CA LEU A 91 18.86 0.17 2.42
C LEU A 91 19.10 -0.96 3.42
N ASP A 92 18.09 -1.78 3.71
CA ASP A 92 18.21 -2.93 4.60
C ASP A 92 19.19 -3.96 4.04
N HIS A 93 19.10 -4.22 2.73
CA HIS A 93 20.06 -5.10 2.07
C HIS A 93 21.49 -4.55 2.13
N LEU A 94 21.69 -3.25 1.89
CA LEU A 94 23.01 -2.60 2.03
C LEU A 94 23.51 -2.66 3.48
N TRP A 95 22.63 -2.44 4.44
CA TRP A 95 22.95 -2.52 5.87
C TRP A 95 23.47 -3.91 6.27
N HIS A 96 22.84 -4.97 5.75
CA HIS A 96 23.30 -6.35 5.89
C HIS A 96 24.60 -6.64 5.11
N GLN A 97 24.71 -6.17 3.87
CA GLN A 97 25.91 -6.38 3.04
C GLN A 97 27.15 -5.73 3.65
N LEU A 98 27.00 -4.54 4.25
CA LEU A 98 28.06 -3.84 4.97
C LEU A 98 28.33 -4.43 6.37
N GLY A 99 27.60 -5.46 6.77
CA GLY A 99 27.77 -6.14 8.06
C GLY A 99 27.41 -5.29 9.28
N ILE A 100 26.69 -4.17 9.08
CA ILE A 100 26.35 -3.24 10.17
C ILE A 100 25.40 -3.91 11.15
N ASP A 101 24.43 -4.70 10.65
CA ASP A 101 23.50 -5.45 11.50
C ASP A 101 24.24 -6.41 12.45
N GLN A 102 25.22 -7.14 11.92
CA GLN A 102 26.00 -8.09 12.71
C GLN A 102 26.97 -7.37 13.65
N GLY A 103 27.52 -6.22 13.23
CA GLY A 103 28.32 -5.35 14.09
C GLY A 103 27.52 -4.88 15.30
N VAL A 104 26.34 -4.32 15.07
CA VAL A 104 25.46 -3.84 16.13
C VAL A 104 25.00 -5.00 17.04
N LYS A 105 24.57 -6.14 16.47
CA LYS A 105 24.16 -7.31 17.28
C LYS A 105 25.27 -7.85 18.17
N ARG A 106 26.51 -7.85 17.69
CA ARG A 106 27.69 -8.25 18.50
C ARG A 106 27.92 -7.28 19.67
N LEU A 107 27.82 -5.97 19.42
CA LEU A 107 27.97 -4.95 20.47
C LEU A 107 26.84 -4.95 21.49
N LEU A 108 25.63 -5.34 21.07
CA LEU A 108 24.48 -5.54 21.95
C LEU A 108 24.58 -6.81 22.82
N ALA A 109 25.37 -7.80 22.40
CA ALA A 109 25.45 -9.07 23.11
C ALA A 109 25.92 -8.88 24.56
N GLY A 110 25.17 -9.46 25.52
CA GLY A 110 25.48 -9.34 26.95
C GLY A 110 25.00 -8.04 27.60
N ARG A 111 24.47 -7.07 26.84
CA ARG A 111 23.85 -5.86 27.39
C ARG A 111 22.38 -6.09 27.71
N LYS A 112 21.87 -5.41 28.75
CA LYS A 112 20.44 -5.43 29.11
C LYS A 112 19.67 -4.37 28.31
N LEU A 113 19.73 -4.46 26.99
CA LEU A 113 19.04 -3.56 26.05
C LEU A 113 18.00 -4.32 25.22
N ASP A 114 17.05 -3.59 24.63
CA ASP A 114 16.05 -4.17 23.74
C ASP A 114 16.74 -4.77 22.51
N PRO A 115 16.46 -6.04 22.13
CA PRO A 115 17.00 -6.64 20.92
C PRO A 115 16.69 -5.86 19.63
N ARG A 116 15.63 -5.02 19.65
CA ARG A 116 15.22 -4.16 18.53
C ARG A 116 16.10 -2.94 18.32
N VAL A 117 17.05 -2.62 19.22
CA VAL A 117 17.94 -1.45 19.09
C VAL A 117 18.57 -1.38 17.70
N GLU A 118 18.99 -2.51 17.16
CA GLU A 118 19.56 -2.60 15.82
C GLU A 118 18.58 -2.15 14.72
N ARG A 119 17.32 -2.59 14.80
CA ARG A 119 16.26 -2.15 13.88
C ARG A 119 15.89 -0.68 14.06
N VAL A 120 15.92 -0.17 15.29
CA VAL A 120 15.70 1.25 15.58
C VAL A 120 16.78 2.11 14.94
N LEU A 121 18.06 1.72 15.07
CA LEU A 121 19.18 2.40 14.41
C LEU A 121 19.04 2.36 12.89
N PHE A 122 18.69 1.21 12.33
CA PHE A 122 18.41 1.08 10.91
C PHE A 122 17.29 2.03 10.45
N ALA A 123 16.18 2.11 11.19
CA ALA A 123 15.06 2.99 10.85
C ALA A 123 15.43 4.47 10.89
N LEU A 124 16.27 4.90 11.84
CA LEU A 124 16.79 6.27 11.91
C LEU A 124 17.68 6.61 10.70
N VAL A 125 18.53 5.66 10.28
CA VAL A 125 19.38 5.81 9.09
C VAL A 125 18.54 5.82 7.82
N ALA A 126 17.56 4.91 7.71
CA ALA A 126 16.65 4.84 6.58
C ALA A 126 15.79 6.11 6.45
N ASN A 127 15.30 6.64 7.56
CA ASN A 127 14.60 7.93 7.56
C ASN A 127 15.51 9.02 7.01
N ARG A 128 16.76 9.11 7.48
CA ARG A 128 17.70 10.13 7.00
C ARG A 128 17.98 10.04 5.50
N ALA A 129 18.03 8.82 4.95
CA ALA A 129 18.32 8.58 3.54
C ALA A 129 17.11 8.77 2.62
N LEU A 130 15.92 8.40 3.06
CA LEU A 130 14.71 8.41 2.21
C LEU A 130 13.87 9.66 2.38
N GLU A 131 13.75 10.14 3.62
CA GLU A 131 12.93 11.30 3.95
C GLU A 131 13.47 11.99 5.22
N PRO A 132 14.49 12.86 5.08
CA PRO A 132 15.14 13.47 6.21
C PRO A 132 14.18 14.41 6.95
N LEU A 133 13.66 13.95 8.08
CA LEU A 133 12.72 14.70 8.92
C LEU A 133 13.39 15.16 10.22
N SER A 134 12.65 15.94 11.01
CA SER A 134 13.06 16.25 12.38
C SER A 134 13.12 14.97 13.23
N LYS A 135 13.92 14.97 14.31
CA LYS A 135 14.09 13.81 15.21
C LYS A 135 12.74 13.27 15.72
N LEU A 136 11.82 14.17 16.06
CA LEU A 136 10.46 13.87 16.52
C LEU A 136 9.61 13.22 15.42
N ALA A 137 9.72 13.69 14.18
CA ALA A 137 8.93 13.18 13.07
C ALA A 137 9.39 11.80 12.57
N GLY A 138 10.56 11.31 12.98
CA GLY A 138 11.07 9.99 12.62
C GLY A 138 10.22 8.83 13.16
N THR A 139 9.69 8.95 14.38
CA THR A 139 8.83 7.91 15.00
C THR A 139 7.50 7.79 14.25
N GLN A 140 6.88 8.93 13.92
CA GLN A 140 5.68 8.98 13.09
C GLN A 140 5.94 8.44 11.69
N TRP A 141 7.10 8.74 11.10
CA TRP A 141 7.47 8.21 9.79
C TRP A 141 7.52 6.68 9.76
N VAL A 142 8.14 6.03 10.77
CA VAL A 142 8.12 4.56 10.90
C VAL A 142 6.68 4.04 11.04
N ARG A 143 5.86 4.71 11.86
CA ARG A 143 4.50 4.28 12.17
C ARG A 143 3.53 4.44 11.00
N GLU A 144 3.72 5.41 10.11
CA GLU A 144 2.67 5.81 9.17
C GLU A 144 3.12 5.87 7.71
N ARG A 145 4.43 5.95 7.43
CA ARG A 145 4.92 6.41 6.12
C ARG A 145 5.90 5.47 5.45
N VAL A 146 6.39 4.44 6.14
CA VAL A 146 7.30 3.44 5.58
C VAL A 146 7.00 2.06 6.16
N PHE A 147 7.34 1.02 5.40
CA PHE A 147 7.42 -0.34 5.94
C PHE A 147 8.87 -0.69 6.28
N ILE A 148 9.14 -0.94 7.56
CA ILE A 148 10.44 -1.43 8.05
C ILE A 148 10.27 -2.87 8.54
N PRO A 149 10.94 -3.86 7.92
CA PRO A 149 10.90 -5.24 8.38
C PRO A 149 11.32 -5.37 9.85
N GLY A 150 10.47 -5.99 10.66
CA GLY A 150 10.74 -6.21 12.09
C GLY A 150 10.58 -4.98 12.99
N LEU A 151 10.10 -3.84 12.47
CA LEU A 151 9.86 -2.62 13.25
C LEU A 151 8.59 -1.89 12.78
N PRO A 152 7.39 -2.34 13.21
CA PRO A 152 6.13 -1.72 12.80
C PRO A 152 5.91 -0.33 13.40
N GLU A 153 6.48 -0.07 14.58
CA GLU A 153 6.43 1.20 15.29
C GLU A 153 7.66 1.35 16.20
N VAL A 154 7.95 2.60 16.58
CA VAL A 154 9.01 2.95 17.52
C VAL A 154 8.63 4.23 18.27
N ASP A 155 8.96 4.28 19.55
CA ASP A 155 8.78 5.46 20.41
C ASP A 155 10.09 6.27 20.53
N GLU A 156 9.96 7.50 21.03
CA GLU A 156 11.10 8.42 21.17
C GLU A 156 12.16 7.91 22.14
N ASP A 157 11.76 7.29 23.26
CA ASP A 157 12.71 6.78 24.26
C ASP A 157 13.55 5.63 23.69
N SER A 158 12.93 4.74 22.91
CA SER A 158 13.64 3.69 22.17
C SER A 158 14.66 4.27 21.21
N CYS A 159 14.32 5.35 20.49
CA CYS A 159 15.27 6.06 19.63
C CYS A 159 16.42 6.68 20.42
N TYR A 160 16.15 7.35 21.54
CA TYR A 160 17.18 7.96 22.39
C TYR A 160 18.12 6.91 22.96
N ARG A 161 17.60 5.82 23.53
CA ARG A 161 18.41 4.71 24.06
C ARG A 161 19.25 4.05 22.99
N ALA A 162 18.73 3.89 21.77
CA ALA A 162 19.49 3.36 20.65
C ALA A 162 20.64 4.30 20.25
N MET A 163 20.41 5.61 20.24
CA MET A 163 21.46 6.61 19.97
C MET A 163 22.52 6.66 21.07
N ASP A 164 22.12 6.59 22.34
CA ASP A 164 23.06 6.54 23.47
C ASP A 164 23.94 5.30 23.39
N PHE A 165 23.33 4.14 23.11
CA PHE A 165 24.06 2.90 22.85
C PHE A 165 25.03 3.03 21.66
N LEU A 166 24.61 3.67 20.57
CA LEU A 166 25.47 3.88 19.41
C LEU A 166 26.68 4.74 19.77
N LEU A 167 26.49 5.82 20.52
CA LEU A 167 27.58 6.71 20.97
C LEU A 167 28.60 5.96 21.84
N GLU A 168 28.15 5.04 22.68
CA GLU A 168 29.06 4.21 23.50
C GLU A 168 29.90 3.22 22.67
N GLY A 169 29.40 2.77 21.52
CA GLY A 169 30.01 1.71 20.71
C GLY A 169 30.47 2.15 19.32
N GLU A 170 30.43 3.45 18.99
CA GLU A 170 30.61 3.92 17.61
C GLU A 170 31.99 3.57 17.05
N GLU A 171 33.03 3.67 17.89
CA GLU A 171 34.40 3.43 17.44
C GLU A 171 34.62 1.95 17.12
N GLU A 172 34.06 1.05 17.95
CA GLU A 172 34.13 -0.38 17.74
C GLU A 172 33.31 -0.81 16.51
N LEU A 173 32.12 -0.22 16.34
CA LEU A 173 31.28 -0.47 15.17
C LEU A 173 31.95 0.02 13.89
N ALA A 174 32.51 1.24 13.90
CA ALA A 174 33.25 1.81 12.78
C ALA A 174 34.45 0.93 12.41
N LYS A 175 35.20 0.43 13.39
CA LYS A 175 36.29 -0.53 13.14
C LYS A 175 35.78 -1.82 12.50
N ALA A 176 34.66 -2.35 12.99
CA ALA A 176 34.08 -3.58 12.47
C ALA A 176 33.55 -3.45 11.03
N VAL A 177 33.15 -2.25 10.60
CA VAL A 177 32.60 -2.01 9.25
C VAL A 177 33.67 -1.55 8.27
N TYR A 178 34.52 -0.58 8.65
CA TYR A 178 35.48 0.04 7.73
C TYR A 178 36.72 -0.82 7.45
N PHE A 179 37.01 -1.80 8.31
CA PHE A 179 38.15 -2.70 8.16
C PHE A 179 37.73 -4.16 7.92
N SER A 180 36.47 -4.39 7.55
CA SER A 180 35.96 -5.71 7.12
C SER A 180 36.29 -6.04 5.68
#